data_AF-D0LEF3-F1
#
_entry.id   AF-D0LEF3-F1
#
_cell.length_a   1.000
_cell.length_b   1.000
_cell.length_c   1.000
_cell.angle_alpha   90.00
_cell.angle_beta   90.00
_cell.angle_gamma   90.00
#
_symmetry.space_group_name_H-M   'P 1'
#
loop_
_entity.id
_entity.type
_entity.pdbx_description
1 polymer ?
#
loop_
_entity_poly.entity_id
_entity_poly.type
_entity_poly.pdbx_seq_one_letter_code
_entity_poly.pdbx_strand_id
1 'polypeptide(L)'
;MSAQTAILDRVTPNPYDQLAGRLWRAAWLVEQVGTLMQRRRGAAGTELARIDAELHRLRADFAATAGGLIPKALIDADSIAALARIVETGRAATVPDALRVLDADRRAAQRQRSDDRVRAIERRAADQAQFAAREAVHANARRTRRAIRDLGRKLR
;
A
#
# COMPACT_ATOMS: atom_id res chain seq x y z
N MET A 1 50.00 31.50 14.35
CA MET A 1 49.47 31.56 12.97
C MET A 1 48.60 30.33 12.76
N SER A 2 47.38 30.57 12.31
CA SER A 2 46.21 29.72 12.52
C SER A 2 46.07 28.60 11.48
N ALA A 3 45.78 27.39 11.96
CA ALA A 3 45.32 26.25 11.16
C ALA A 3 44.05 25.62 11.76
N GLN A 4 43.23 26.42 12.45
CA GLN A 4 42.02 25.98 13.16
C GLN A 4 40.71 26.56 12.57
N THR A 5 40.76 27.18 11.38
CA THR A 5 39.64 27.99 10.87
C THR A 5 38.96 27.43 9.61
N ALA A 6 39.20 26.17 9.21
CA ALA A 6 38.71 25.68 7.92
C ALA A 6 38.07 24.28 7.93
N ILE A 7 37.53 23.82 9.06
CA ILE A 7 36.74 22.57 9.11
C ILE A 7 35.48 22.78 9.95
N LEU A 8 34.75 23.85 9.63
CA LEU A 8 33.30 23.87 9.82
C LEU A 8 32.74 23.73 8.42
N ASP A 9 32.79 22.50 7.94
CA ASP A 9 31.97 22.04 6.84
C ASP A 9 30.54 22.45 7.22
N ARG A 10 30.03 23.46 6.52
CA ARG A 10 28.64 23.88 6.66
C ARG A 10 27.85 22.67 6.19
N VAL A 11 27.41 21.84 7.13
CA VAL A 11 26.41 20.80 6.90
C VAL A 11 25.14 21.57 6.51
N THR A 12 25.05 21.99 5.25
CA THR A 12 23.81 22.40 4.64
C THR A 12 22.90 21.19 4.79
N PRO A 13 21.82 21.29 5.60
CA PRO A 13 20.95 20.16 5.81
C PRO A 13 20.41 19.79 4.43
N ASN A 14 20.61 18.53 4.06
CA ASN A 14 20.17 18.01 2.78
C ASN A 14 18.70 18.42 2.56
N PRO A 15 18.37 19.10 1.44
CA PRO A 15 17.00 19.55 1.19
C PRO A 15 15.99 18.39 1.19
N TYR A 16 16.44 17.17 0.85
CA TYR A 16 15.64 15.95 0.96
C TYR A 16 15.30 15.62 2.42
N ASP A 17 16.25 15.76 3.35
CA ASP A 17 16.05 15.49 4.78
C ASP A 17 15.11 16.52 5.41
N GLN A 18 15.18 17.79 4.98
CA GLN A 18 14.26 18.83 5.44
C GLN A 18 12.82 18.55 4.99
N LEU A 19 12.62 18.16 3.72
CA LEU A 19 11.30 17.82 3.21
C LEU A 19 10.77 16.54 3.84
N ALA A 20 11.58 15.49 3.93
CA ALA A 20 11.22 14.24 4.60
C ALA A 20 10.84 14.46 6.06
N GLY A 21 11.62 15.26 6.80
CA GLY A 21 11.32 15.63 8.19
C GLY A 21 10.00 16.38 8.34
N ARG A 22 9.68 17.29 7.42
CA ARG A 22 8.37 17.97 7.38
C ARG A 22 7.22 16.99 7.12
N LEU A 23 7.40 16.05 6.20
CA LEU A 23 6.40 15.03 5.90
C LEU A 23 6.19 14.08 7.08
N TRP A 24 7.26 13.64 7.75
CA TRP A 24 7.17 12.83 8.97
C TRP A 24 6.43 13.55 10.10
N ARG A 25 6.73 14.83 10.32
CA ARG A 25 6.00 15.66 11.29
C ARG A 25 4.52 15.80 10.90
N ALA A 26 4.22 15.97 9.62
CA ALA A 26 2.84 16.02 9.14
C ALA A 26 2.08 14.70 9.37
N ALA A 27 2.72 13.56 9.12
CA ALA A 27 2.15 12.23 9.39
C ALA A 27 1.82 12.06 10.88
N TRP A 28 2.76 12.42 11.76
CA TRP A 28 2.57 12.38 13.21
C TRP A 28 1.40 13.28 13.66
N LEU A 29 1.31 14.51 13.13
CA LEU A 29 0.20 15.43 13.46
C LEU A 29 -1.17 14.84 13.07
N VAL A 30 -1.26 14.21 11.89
CA VAL A 30 -2.50 13.55 11.44
C VAL A 30 -2.87 12.38 12.35
N GLU A 31 -1.88 11.60 12.80
CA GLU A 31 -2.09 10.51 13.77
C GLU A 31 -2.60 11.05 15.11
N GLN A 32 -1.98 12.11 15.66
CA GLN A 32 -2.42 12.73 16.91
C GLN A 32 -3.85 13.27 16.83
N VAL A 33 -4.21 13.90 15.70
CA VAL A 33 -5.59 14.34 15.45
C VAL A 33 -6.54 13.15 15.45
N GLY A 34 -6.17 12.04 14.82
CA GLY A 34 -6.94 10.79 14.84
C GLY A 34 -7.17 10.26 16.25
N THR A 35 -6.11 10.18 17.07
CA THR A 35 -6.20 9.75 18.48
C THR A 35 -7.09 10.67 19.32
N LEU A 36 -6.93 12.00 19.18
CA LEU A 36 -7.76 12.95 19.89
C LEU A 36 -9.22 12.92 19.45
N MET A 37 -9.50 12.75 18.16
CA MET A 37 -10.85 12.56 17.64
C MET A 37 -11.52 11.32 18.24
N GLN A 38 -10.78 10.22 18.45
CA GLN A 38 -11.31 9.04 19.14
C GLN A 38 -11.63 9.34 20.60
N ARG A 39 -10.71 10.00 21.32
CA ARG A 39 -10.88 10.38 22.73
C ARG A 39 -12.06 11.34 22.93
N ARG A 40 -12.25 12.28 21.99
CA ARG A 40 -13.35 13.26 21.98
C ARG A 40 -14.73 12.62 22.06
N ARG A 41 -14.92 11.42 21.49
CA ARG A 41 -16.23 10.73 21.43
C ARG A 41 -16.80 10.37 22.80
N GLY A 42 -15.95 10.21 23.81
CA GLY A 42 -16.35 9.92 25.19
C GLY A 42 -16.14 11.07 26.18
N ALA A 43 -15.67 12.22 25.71
CA ALA A 43 -15.31 13.34 26.57
C ALA A 43 -16.52 14.26 26.84
N ALA A 44 -16.56 14.85 28.02
CA ALA A 44 -17.58 15.82 28.41
C ALA A 44 -16.98 16.97 29.22
N GLY A 45 -17.71 18.08 29.30
CA GLY A 45 -17.34 19.23 30.12
C GLY A 45 -15.96 19.80 29.78
N THR A 46 -15.11 19.97 30.80
CA THR A 46 -13.78 20.57 30.70
C THR A 46 -12.80 19.74 29.87
N GLU A 47 -12.95 18.42 29.83
CA GLU A 47 -12.11 17.55 29.02
C GLU A 47 -12.37 17.76 27.52
N LEU A 48 -13.65 17.89 27.14
CA LEU A 48 -14.03 18.17 25.75
C LEU A 48 -13.43 19.50 25.27
N ALA A 49 -13.53 20.55 26.09
CA ALA A 49 -12.94 21.86 25.78
C ALA A 49 -11.41 21.80 25.61
N ARG A 50 -10.72 21.01 26.45
CA ARG A 50 -9.28 20.81 26.33
C ARG A 50 -8.90 20.07 25.05
N ILE A 51 -9.65 19.02 24.69
CA ILE A 51 -9.43 18.28 23.44
C ILE A 51 -9.65 19.19 22.23
N ASP A 52 -10.72 19.99 22.22
CA ASP A 52 -11.02 20.91 21.12
C ASP A 52 -9.95 22.00 20.94
N ALA A 53 -9.41 22.53 22.04
CA ALA A 53 -8.29 23.46 21.99
C ALA A 53 -7.02 22.82 21.41
N GLU A 54 -6.69 21.59 21.82
CA GLU A 54 -5.52 20.88 21.31
C GLU A 54 -5.68 20.51 19.83
N LEU A 55 -6.86 20.09 19.41
CA LEU A 55 -7.16 19.84 18.00
C LEU A 55 -7.00 21.09 17.14
N HIS A 56 -7.41 22.25 17.66
CA HIS A 56 -7.18 23.52 17.00
C HIS A 56 -5.69 23.84 16.85
N ARG A 57 -4.90 23.60 17.91
CA ARG A 57 -3.44 23.75 17.87
C ARG A 57 -2.79 22.83 16.85
N LEU A 58 -3.10 21.54 16.87
CA LEU A 58 -2.55 20.56 15.93
C LEU A 58 -2.90 20.88 14.48
N ARG A 59 -4.11 21.39 14.23
CA ARG A 59 -4.52 21.84 12.89
C ARG A 59 -3.68 23.03 12.41
N ALA A 60 -3.38 23.98 13.29
CA ALA A 60 -2.51 25.10 12.97
C ALA A 60 -1.07 24.64 12.72
N ASP A 61 -0.55 23.73 13.55
CA ASP A 61 0.78 23.15 13.39
C ASP A 61 0.89 22.37 12.07
N PHE A 62 -0.16 21.66 11.67
CA PHE A 62 -0.21 20.97 10.38
C PHE A 62 -0.19 21.95 9.21
N ALA A 63 -0.99 23.02 9.29
CA ALA A 63 -1.01 24.06 8.26
C ALA A 63 0.37 24.74 8.12
N ALA A 64 1.08 25.00 9.22
CA ALA A 64 2.43 25.54 9.19
C ALA A 64 3.45 24.55 8.61
N THR A 65 3.32 23.26 8.94
CA THR A 65 4.28 22.22 8.52
C THR A 65 4.09 21.82 7.06
N ALA A 66 2.86 21.53 6.65
CA ALA A 66 2.50 20.90 5.38
C ALA A 66 1.33 21.55 4.64
N GLY A 67 0.90 22.75 5.06
CA GLY A 67 -0.18 23.49 4.40
C GLY A 67 0.09 23.69 2.92
N GLY A 68 -0.82 23.20 2.08
CA GLY A 68 -0.72 23.30 0.61
C GLY A 68 0.28 22.37 -0.05
N LEU A 69 1.09 21.62 0.71
CA LEU A 69 2.02 20.64 0.16
C LEU A 69 1.32 19.34 -0.25
N ILE A 70 0.32 18.92 0.53
CA ILE A 70 -0.33 17.62 0.40
C ILE A 70 -1.78 17.82 -0.05
N PRO A 71 -2.24 17.15 -1.14
CA PRO A 71 -3.63 17.19 -1.56
C PRO A 71 -4.56 16.68 -0.46
N LYS A 72 -5.73 17.32 -0.28
CA LYS A 72 -6.70 16.94 0.77
C LYS A 72 -7.11 15.47 0.74
N ALA A 73 -7.21 14.88 -0.45
CA ALA A 73 -7.58 13.48 -0.64
C ALA A 73 -6.51 12.47 -0.13
N LEU A 74 -5.31 12.96 0.21
CA LEU A 74 -4.18 12.16 0.69
C LEU A 74 -3.72 12.59 2.09
N ILE A 75 -4.56 13.32 2.81
CA ILE A 75 -4.30 13.66 4.22
C ILE A 75 -4.72 12.46 5.08
N ASP A 76 -3.90 11.42 5.02
CA ASP A 76 -3.92 10.26 5.90
C ASP A 76 -2.47 9.92 6.30
N ALA A 77 -2.27 9.43 7.53
CA ALA A 77 -0.94 9.25 8.09
C ALA A 77 -0.08 8.29 7.24
N ASP A 78 -0.69 7.23 6.70
CA ASP A 78 0.00 6.22 5.88
C ASP A 78 0.47 6.77 4.53
N SER A 79 -0.38 7.53 3.82
CA SER A 79 0.00 8.19 2.56
C SER A 79 1.10 9.20 2.79
N ILE A 80 1.03 10.00 3.86
CA ILE A 80 2.06 11.00 4.16
C ILE A 80 3.39 10.32 4.54
N ALA A 81 3.35 9.25 5.32
CA ALA A 81 4.53 8.44 5.64
C ALA A 81 5.12 7.75 4.39
N ALA A 82 4.28 7.33 3.43
CA ALA A 82 4.75 6.80 2.16
C ALA A 82 5.48 7.88 1.34
N LEU A 83 4.94 9.11 1.30
CA LEU A 83 5.61 10.24 0.65
C LEU A 83 6.94 10.59 1.33
N ALA A 84 6.98 10.59 2.67
CA ALA A 84 8.20 10.84 3.43
C ALA A 84 9.31 9.84 3.05
N ARG A 85 8.98 8.54 3.01
CA ARG A 85 9.91 7.48 2.60
C ARG A 85 10.39 7.62 1.16
N ILE A 86 9.51 8.01 0.23
CA ILE A 86 9.88 8.22 -1.17
C ILE A 86 10.91 9.36 -1.29
N VAL A 87 10.73 10.45 -0.54
CA VAL A 87 11.67 11.57 -0.51
C VAL A 87 12.98 11.17 0.18
N GLU A 88 12.90 10.51 1.33
CA GLU A 88 14.04 10.04 2.12
C GLU A 88 14.94 9.05 1.36
N THR A 89 14.32 8.17 0.56
CA THR A 89 15.06 7.23 -0.30
C THR A 89 15.63 7.88 -1.57
N GLY A 90 15.47 9.19 -1.75
CA GLY A 90 15.95 9.94 -2.91
C GLY A 90 15.20 9.64 -4.21
N ARG A 91 14.07 8.93 -4.15
CA ARG A 91 13.23 8.63 -5.33
C ARG A 91 12.46 9.86 -5.83
N ALA A 92 12.34 10.90 -5.00
CA ALA A 92 11.72 12.16 -5.36
C ALA A 92 12.34 13.35 -4.62
N ALA A 93 12.41 14.51 -5.27
CA ALA A 93 12.87 15.76 -4.69
C ALA A 93 11.76 16.68 -4.17
N THR A 94 10.55 16.47 -4.67
CA THR A 94 9.40 17.33 -4.40
C THR A 94 8.18 16.48 -4.06
N VAL A 95 7.20 17.07 -3.37
CA VAL A 95 5.94 16.37 -3.07
C VAL A 95 5.19 15.97 -4.35
N PRO A 96 5.07 16.81 -5.40
CA PRO A 96 4.48 16.39 -6.66
C PRO A 96 5.19 15.18 -7.31
N ASP A 97 6.52 15.13 -7.27
CA ASP A 97 7.27 13.98 -7.80
C ASP A 97 7.01 12.74 -6.93
N ALA A 98 7.02 12.88 -5.61
CA ALA A 98 6.75 11.80 -4.69
C ALA A 98 5.33 11.23 -4.88
N LEU A 99 4.34 12.09 -5.18
CA LEU A 99 2.99 11.68 -5.54
C LEU A 99 2.95 10.84 -6.82
N ARG A 100 3.68 11.25 -7.86
CA ARG A 100 3.77 10.45 -9.10
C ARG A 100 4.42 9.08 -8.86
N VAL A 101 5.47 9.05 -8.04
CA VAL A 101 6.12 7.80 -7.63
C VAL A 101 5.16 6.90 -6.86
N LEU A 102 4.43 7.46 -5.89
CA LEU A 102 3.44 6.73 -5.11
C LEU A 102 2.31 6.16 -5.99
N ASP A 103 1.82 6.93 -6.95
CA ASP A 103 0.81 6.48 -7.90
C ASP A 103 1.34 5.39 -8.85
N ALA A 104 2.59 5.51 -9.29
CA ALA A 104 3.24 4.47 -10.09
C ALA A 104 3.37 3.16 -9.31
N ASP A 105 3.80 3.23 -8.04
CA ASP A 105 3.92 2.08 -7.14
C ASP A 105 2.55 1.43 -6.89
N ARG A 106 1.49 2.22 -6.66
CA ARG A 106 0.11 1.74 -6.50
C ARG A 106 -0.40 1.01 -7.75
N ARG A 107 -0.16 1.57 -8.94
CA ARG A 107 -0.53 0.92 -10.22
C ARG A 107 0.27 -0.35 -10.49
N ALA A 108 1.56 -0.37 -10.13
CA ALA A 108 2.39 -1.57 -10.25
C ALA A 108 1.88 -2.68 -9.33
N ALA A 109 1.58 -2.36 -8.06
CA ALA A 109 1.02 -3.32 -7.11
C ALA A 109 -0.35 -3.84 -7.55
N GLN A 110 -1.20 -2.99 -8.12
CA GLN A 110 -2.50 -3.41 -8.65
C GLN A 110 -2.36 -4.36 -9.84
N ARG A 111 -1.43 -4.07 -10.77
CA ARG A 111 -1.15 -4.94 -11.91
C ARG A 111 -0.64 -6.31 -11.46
N GLN A 112 0.31 -6.34 -10.53
CA GLN A 112 0.82 -7.58 -9.97
C GLN A 112 -0.31 -8.46 -9.39
N ARG A 113 -1.22 -7.85 -8.61
CA ARG A 113 -2.38 -8.58 -8.04
C ARG A 113 -3.32 -9.10 -9.12
N SER A 114 -3.52 -8.36 -10.21
CA SER A 114 -4.32 -8.80 -11.34
C SER A 114 -3.66 -9.98 -12.05
N ASP A 115 -2.36 -9.90 -12.31
CA ASP A 115 -1.60 -10.97 -12.96
C ASP A 115 -1.59 -12.25 -12.12
N ASP A 116 -1.43 -12.12 -10.80
CA ASP A 116 -1.50 -13.25 -9.87
C ASP A 116 -2.89 -13.90 -9.88
N ARG A 117 -3.97 -13.11 -10.00
CA ARG A 117 -5.34 -13.63 -10.14
C ARG A 117 -5.54 -14.36 -11.46
N VAL A 118 -5.06 -13.80 -12.57
CA VAL A 118 -5.15 -14.44 -13.89
C VAL A 118 -4.41 -15.78 -13.86
N ARG A 119 -3.17 -15.80 -13.34
CA ARG A 119 -2.39 -17.04 -13.18
C ARG A 119 -3.11 -18.07 -12.32
N ALA A 120 -3.79 -17.65 -11.26
CA ALA A 120 -4.57 -18.56 -10.42
C ALA A 120 -5.78 -19.15 -11.17
N ILE A 121 -6.45 -18.36 -12.02
CA ILE A 121 -7.56 -18.82 -12.86
C ILE A 121 -7.06 -19.80 -13.93
N GLU A 122 -5.95 -19.49 -14.60
CA GLU A 122 -5.34 -20.35 -15.61
C GLU A 122 -4.94 -21.70 -15.01
N ARG A 123 -4.34 -21.71 -13.82
CA ARG A 123 -4.02 -22.95 -13.09
C ARG A 123 -5.27 -23.78 -12.81
N ARG A 124 -6.34 -23.15 -12.30
CA ARG A 124 -7.62 -23.84 -12.04
C ARG A 124 -8.24 -24.40 -13.32
N ALA A 125 -8.18 -23.67 -14.43
CA ALA A 125 -8.69 -24.14 -15.72
C ALA A 125 -7.87 -25.33 -16.25
N ALA A 126 -6.54 -25.28 -16.11
CA ALA A 126 -5.66 -26.40 -16.47
C ALA A 126 -5.96 -27.64 -15.63
N ASP A 127 -6.16 -27.49 -14.32
CA ASP A 127 -6.54 -28.58 -13.42
C ASP A 127 -7.88 -29.18 -13.85
N GLN A 128 -8.89 -28.35 -14.11
CA GLN A 128 -10.21 -28.81 -14.58
C GLN A 128 -10.11 -29.56 -15.92
N ALA A 129 -9.31 -29.06 -16.87
CA ALA A 129 -9.09 -29.73 -18.14
C ALA A 129 -8.43 -31.11 -17.96
N GLN A 130 -7.46 -31.21 -17.04
CA GLN A 130 -6.83 -32.49 -16.70
C GLN A 130 -7.81 -33.47 -16.05
N PHE A 131 -8.66 -32.99 -15.13
CA PHE A 131 -9.71 -33.82 -14.52
C PHE A 131 -10.69 -34.34 -15.57
N ALA A 132 -11.23 -33.46 -16.43
CA ALA A 132 -12.11 -33.84 -17.52
C ALA A 132 -11.46 -34.84 -18.49
N ALA A 133 -10.18 -34.66 -18.83
CA ALA A 133 -9.45 -35.59 -19.68
C ALA A 133 -9.33 -36.99 -19.03
N ARG A 134 -9.01 -37.04 -17.72
CA ARG A 134 -8.96 -38.32 -16.97
C ARG A 134 -10.33 -39.00 -16.91
N GLU A 135 -11.39 -38.24 -16.66
CA GLU A 135 -12.76 -38.77 -16.66
C GLU A 135 -13.16 -39.34 -18.03
N ALA A 136 -12.81 -38.64 -19.11
CA ALA A 136 -13.07 -39.09 -20.47
C ALA A 136 -12.35 -40.42 -20.78
N VAL A 137 -11.09 -40.55 -20.37
CA VAL A 137 -10.31 -41.80 -20.50
C VAL A 137 -10.98 -42.93 -19.71
N HIS A 138 -11.38 -42.69 -18.45
CA HIS A 138 -12.07 -43.69 -17.63
C HIS A 138 -13.44 -44.07 -18.20
N ALA A 139 -14.20 -43.12 -18.75
CA ALA A 139 -15.48 -43.38 -19.40
C ALA A 139 -15.31 -44.21 -20.69
N ASN A 140 -14.27 -43.93 -21.48
CA ASN A 140 -13.95 -44.71 -22.67
C ASN A 140 -13.56 -46.14 -22.32
N ALA A 141 -12.66 -46.32 -21.35
CA ALA A 141 -12.25 -47.65 -20.87
C ALA A 141 -13.44 -48.49 -20.37
N ARG A 142 -14.41 -47.86 -19.67
CA ARG A 142 -15.65 -48.51 -19.25
C ARG A 142 -16.52 -48.95 -20.43
N ARG A 143 -16.66 -48.11 -21.47
CA ARG A 143 -17.39 -48.45 -22.70
C ARG A 143 -16.73 -49.62 -23.43
N THR A 144 -15.41 -49.59 -23.62
CA THR A 144 -14.66 -50.67 -24.28
C THR A 144 -14.81 -52.00 -23.55
N ARG A 145 -14.69 -52.01 -22.20
CA ARG A 145 -14.88 -53.23 -21.40
C ARG A 145 -16.28 -53.82 -21.55
N ARG A 146 -17.34 -52.99 -21.64
CA ARG A 146 -18.71 -53.47 -21.87
C ARG A 146 -18.84 -54.08 -23.26
N ALA A 147 -18.33 -53.40 -24.29
CA ALA A 147 -18.36 -53.90 -25.66
C ALA A 147 -17.67 -55.27 -25.82
N ILE A 148 -16.49 -55.45 -25.20
CA ILE A 148 -15.76 -56.73 -25.20
C ILE A 148 -16.59 -57.83 -24.51
N ARG A 149 -17.21 -57.52 -23.36
CA ARG A 149 -18.04 -58.48 -22.62
C ARG A 149 -19.27 -58.90 -23.41
N ASP A 150 -19.94 -57.95 -24.06
CA ASP A 150 -21.13 -58.23 -24.86
C ASP A 150 -20.79 -59.05 -26.12
N LEU A 151 -19.63 -58.80 -26.73
CA LEU A 151 -19.11 -59.61 -27.83
C LEU A 151 -18.81 -61.05 -27.38
N GLY A 152 -18.16 -61.21 -26.23
CA GLY A 152 -17.88 -62.53 -25.64
C GLY A 152 -19.14 -63.31 -25.25
N ARG A 153 -20.24 -62.64 -24.90
CA ARG A 153 -21.55 -63.29 -24.69
C ARG A 153 -22.21 -63.77 -25.97
N LYS A 154 -22.01 -63.07 -27.09
CA LYS A 154 -22.60 -63.43 -28.39
C LYS A 154 -21.87 -64.55 -29.12
N LEU A 155 -20.63 -64.83 -28.72
CA LEU A 155 -19.77 -65.89 -29.27
C LEU A 155 -19.85 -67.21 -28.48
N ARG A 156 -20.66 -67.26 -27.42
CA ARG A 156 -21.04 -68.47 -26.68
C ARG A 156 -22.45 -68.87 -27.06
#